data_AF-S7HF41-F1
#
_entry.id   AF-S7HF41-F1
#
_cell.length_a   1.000
_cell.length_b   1.000
_cell.length_c   1.000
_cell.angle_alpha   90.00
_cell.angle_beta   90.00
_cell.angle_gamma   90.00
#
_symmetry.space_group_name_H-M   'P 1'
#
loop_
_entity.id
_entity.type
_entity.pdbx_description
1 polymer ?
#
loop_
_entity_poly.entity_id
_entity_poly.type
_entity_poly.pdbx_seq_one_letter_code
_entity_poly.pdbx_strand_id
1 'polypeptide(L)' 'MGCHRGHHIGETFDYDTDRGKICPMALHCAFPYVDILRYGGQLPGQPEGEAEFCCSDADVALVFKAKIISD' A
#
# COMPACT_ATOMS: atom_id res chain seq x y z
N MET A 1 13.56 -12.23 -1.91
CA MET A 1 14.04 -11.25 -2.92
C MET A 1 13.14 -10.03 -2.79
N GLY A 2 13.72 -8.85 -2.56
CA GLY A 2 12.95 -7.62 -2.34
C GLY A 2 12.92 -6.70 -3.55
N CYS A 3 12.26 -5.54 -3.44
CA CYS A 3 12.36 -4.49 -4.45
C CYS A 3 13.69 -3.72 -4.34
N HIS A 4 13.95 -2.78 -5.25
CA HIS A 4 15.18 -1.98 -5.25
C HIS A 4 15.39 -1.14 -3.98
N ARG A 5 14.31 -0.79 -3.27
CA ARG A 5 14.39 -0.12 -1.96
C ARG A 5 14.74 -1.08 -0.82
N GLY A 6 14.63 -2.39 -1.04
CA GLY A 6 14.85 -3.44 -0.04
C GLY A 6 13.57 -4.00 0.60
N HIS A 7 12.38 -3.53 0.19
CA HIS A 7 11.13 -4.05 0.74
C HIS A 7 10.90 -5.51 0.37
N HIS A 8 10.29 -6.27 1.27
CA HIS A 8 10.07 -7.71 1.11
C HIS A 8 8.73 -8.15 1.70
N ILE A 9 8.25 -9.32 1.27
CA ILE A 9 6.98 -9.89 1.74
C ILE A 9 7.03 -10.08 3.27
N GLY A 10 5.96 -9.69 3.93
CA GLY A 10 5.82 -9.73 5.40
C GLY A 10 6.16 -8.42 6.09
N GLU A 11 6.78 -7.47 5.38
CA GLU A 11 6.99 -6.12 5.90
C GLU A 11 5.67 -5.34 5.96
N THR A 12 5.46 -4.62 7.06
CA THR A 12 4.24 -3.84 7.33
C THR A 12 4.60 -2.41 7.70
N PHE A 13 3.78 -1.47 7.26
CA PHE A 13 3.97 -0.04 7.51
C PHE A 13 2.66 0.58 7.95
N ASP A 14 2.74 1.53 8.87
CA ASP A 14 1.65 2.47 9.11
C ASP A 14 1.72 3.61 8.08
N TYR A 15 0.66 3.78 7.27
CA TYR A 15 0.69 4.73 6.16
C TYR A 15 0.89 6.18 6.60
N ASP A 16 0.49 6.55 7.83
CA ASP A 16 0.55 7.94 8.27
C ASP A 16 1.84 8.27 9.02
N THR A 17 2.39 7.31 9.75
CA THR A 17 3.59 7.49 10.59
C THR A 17 4.87 6.95 9.96
N ASP A 18 4.80 5.95 9.06
CA ASP A 18 5.97 5.33 8.43
C ASP A 18 6.26 5.82 7.00
N ARG A 19 5.66 6.93 6.55
CA ARG A 19 5.81 7.44 5.17
C ARG A 19 7.27 7.54 4.69
N GLY A 20 8.20 7.93 5.57
CA GLY A 20 9.62 8.03 5.23
C GLY A 20 10.35 6.69 5.05
N LYS A 21 9.76 5.59 5.54
CA LYS A 21 10.28 4.22 5.38
C LYS A 21 9.79 3.57 4.09
N ILE A 22 8.57 3.90 3.66
CA ILE A 22 7.98 3.40 2.42
C ILE A 22 8.72 4.00 1.21
N CYS A 23 9.06 3.17 0.22
CA CYS A 23 9.59 3.64 -1.05
C CYS A 23 8.66 4.70 -1.70
N PRO A 24 9.19 5.83 -2.23
CA PRO A 24 8.35 6.86 -2.86
C PRO A 24 7.42 6.35 -3.96
N MET A 25 7.86 5.35 -4.74
CA MET A 25 7.04 4.73 -5.79
C MET A 25 5.84 3.99 -5.20
N ALA A 26 6.07 3.18 -4.16
CA ALA A 26 4.99 2.48 -3.46
C ALA A 26 4.05 3.48 -2.76
N LEU A 27 4.60 4.52 -2.12
CA LEU A 27 3.81 5.54 -1.42
C LEU A 27 2.90 6.32 -2.39
N HIS A 28 3.42 6.68 -3.57
CA HIS A 28 2.65 7.38 -4.60
C HIS A 28 1.52 6.51 -5.15
N CYS A 29 1.80 5.23 -5.45
CA CYS A 29 0.77 4.28 -5.90
C CYS A 29 -0.25 3.97 -4.81
N ALA A 30 0.15 3.95 -3.54
CA ALA A 30 -0.74 3.70 -2.40
C ALA A 30 -1.76 4.83 -2.17
N PHE A 31 -1.35 6.09 -2.41
CA PHE A 31 -2.15 7.29 -2.13
C PHE A 31 -3.62 7.20 -2.54
N PRO A 32 -3.99 6.91 -3.80
CA PRO A 32 -5.39 6.84 -4.20
C PRO A 32 -6.19 5.77 -3.47
N TYR A 33 -5.58 4.60 -3.21
CA TYR A 33 -6.25 3.50 -2.50
C TYR A 33 -6.48 3.85 -1.03
N VAL A 34 -5.47 4.43 -0.39
CA VAL A 34 -5.57 4.85 1.01
C VAL A 34 -6.57 5.97 1.19
N ASP A 35 -6.63 6.94 0.28
CA ASP A 35 -7.61 8.03 0.37
C ASP A 35 -9.04 7.52 0.16
N ILE A 36 -9.27 6.59 -0.78
CA ILE A 36 -10.58 5.92 -0.93
C ILE A 36 -11.00 5.30 0.39
N LEU A 37 -10.14 4.48 1.00
CA LEU A 37 -10.43 3.82 2.27
C LEU A 37 -10.64 4.82 3.42
N ARG A 38 -9.78 5.84 3.50
CA ARG A 38 -9.80 6.89 4.54
C ARG A 38 -11.12 7.66 4.54
N TYR A 39 -11.70 7.91 3.37
CA TYR A 39 -12.97 8.63 3.25
C TYR A 39 -14.20 7.71 3.22
N GLY A 40 -14.05 6.44 3.63
CA GLY A 40 -15.15 5.48 3.71
C GLY A 40 -15.61 4.92 2.36
N GLY A 41 -14.81 5.10 1.32
CA GLY A 41 -15.02 4.48 0.02
C GLY A 41 -14.56 3.02 0.00
N GLN A 42 -15.05 2.27 -0.99
CA GLN A 42 -14.69 0.87 -1.21
C GLN A 42 -14.26 0.66 -2.66
N LEU A 43 -13.24 -0.17 -2.86
CA LEU A 43 -12.83 -0.58 -4.20
C LEU A 43 -13.70 -1.71 -4.74
N PRO A 44 -14.11 -1.65 -6.02
CA PRO A 44 -14.87 -2.73 -6.66
C PRO A 44 -14.14 -4.07 -6.57
N GLY A 45 -14.82 -5.10 -6.08
CA GLY A 45 -14.29 -6.46 -6.00
C GLY A 45 -13.30 -6.73 -4.87
N GLN A 46 -13.04 -5.76 -3.99
CA GLN A 46 -12.17 -5.91 -2.82
C GLN A 46 -13.00 -5.97 -1.53
N PRO A 47 -12.52 -6.67 -0.47
CA PRO A 47 -13.17 -6.68 0.83
C PRO A 47 -13.33 -5.27 1.42
N GLU A 48 -14.34 -5.09 2.27
CA GLU A 48 -14.55 -3.82 2.97
C GLU A 48 -13.32 -3.44 3.81
N GLY A 49 -12.90 -2.17 3.72
CA GLY A 49 -11.74 -1.65 4.46
C GLY A 49 -10.39 -2.15 3.94
N GLU A 50 -10.34 -2.85 2.80
CA GLU A 50 -9.11 -3.39 2.22
C GLU A 50 -8.92 -2.94 0.76
N ALA A 51 -7.65 -2.87 0.36
CA ALA A 51 -7.26 -2.56 -1.01
C ALA A 51 -5.95 -3.24 -1.36
N GLU A 52 -5.83 -3.74 -2.59
CA GLU A 52 -4.58 -4.27 -3.12
C GLU A 52 -4.06 -3.36 -4.24
N PHE A 53 -2.75 -3.10 -4.24
CA PHE A 53 -2.07 -2.30 -5.24
C PHE A 53 -0.61 -2.75 -5.40
N CYS A 54 0.05 -2.39 -6.49
CA CYS A 54 1.49 -2.59 -6.66
C CYS A 54 2.22 -1.25 -6.78
N CYS A 55 3.52 -1.24 -6.46
CA CYS A 55 4.37 -0.13 -6.85
C CYS A 55 4.55 -0.10 -8.37
N SER A 56 4.80 1.08 -8.93
CA SER A 56 5.00 1.30 -10.36
C SER A 56 6.41 0.98 -10.88
N ASP A 57 7.18 0.18 -10.14
CA ASP A 57 8.49 -0.31 -10.59
C ASP A 57 8.29 -1.38 -11.67
N ALA A 58 8.80 -1.11 -12.88
CA ALA A 58 8.59 -1.97 -14.05
C ALA A 58 9.35 -3.29 -13.98
N ASP A 59 10.44 -3.34 -13.21
CA ASP A 59 11.28 -4.54 -13.10
C ASP A 59 10.82 -5.44 -11.94
N VAL A 60 10.23 -4.85 -10.89
CA VAL A 60 9.77 -5.58 -9.70
C VAL A 60 8.42 -5.04 -9.20
N ALA A 61 7.34 -5.73 -9.54
CA ALA A 61 6.01 -5.42 -9.02
C ALA A 61 5.81 -6.03 -7.61
N LEU A 62 6.13 -5.26 -6.57
CA LEU A 62 5.77 -5.64 -5.20
C LEU A 62 4.30 -5.27 -4.96
N VAL A 63 3.48 -6.27 -4.62
CA VAL A 63 2.05 -6.12 -4.31
C VAL A 63 1.89 -5.89 -2.81
N PHE A 64 1.10 -4.88 -2.46
CA PHE A 64 0.78 -4.46 -1.11
C PHE A 64 -0.71 -4.62 -0.86
N LYS A 65 -1.05 -4.95 0.39
CA LYS A 65 -2.41 -4.87 0.91
C LYS A 65 -2.48 -3.70 1.89
N ALA A 66 -3.31 -2.70 1.58
CA ALA A 66 -3.73 -1.69 2.53
C ALA A 66 -4.97 -2.20 3.28
N LYS A 67 -5.03 -1.93 4.58
CA LYS A 67 -6.14 -2.30 5.44
C LYS A 67 -6.39 -1.20 6.47
N ILE A 68 -7.66 -0.82 6.64
CA ILE A 68 -8.08 0.03 7.75
C ILE A 68 -7.92 -0.79 9.04
N ILE A 69 -7.20 -0.22 10.01
CA ILE A 69 -7.09 -0.79 11.35
C ILE A 69 -8.06 -0.03 12.23
N SER A 70 -9.11 -0.73 12.69
CA SER A 70 -10.00 -0.26 13.74
C SER A 70 -9.45 -0.72 15.09
N ASP A 71 -9.62 0.10 16.13
CA ASP A 71 -9.45 -0.34 17.52
C ASP A 71 -10.46 -1.43 17.91
#